data_AF-A0A932VMA4-F1
#
_entry.id   AF-A0A932VMA4-F1
#
_cell.length_a   1.000
_cell.length_b   1.000
_cell.length_c   1.000
_cell.angle_alpha   90.00
_cell.angle_beta   90.00
_cell.angle_gamma   90.00
#
_symmetry.space_group_name_H-M   'P 1'
#
loop_
_entity.id
_entity.type
_entity.pdbx_description
1 polymer ?
#
loop_
_entity_poly.entity_id
_entity_poly.type
_entity_poly.pdbx_seq_one_letter_code
_entity_poly.pdbx_strand_id
1 'polypeptide(L)'
;NYHGVFSITALDDRGVQTNYSEEGSNILISAYGGEFCIPSYTGDGGHGTHALTTTDMTGALGANIGGFNTEFSAPDYANGSYTKCMNGTSGATPQAAGGIALLLQANPNLTWRDVRIILAESARKNDPSDSDWTTNGGGLHVNHKYGYGVLDVDAAVTKAKTWCNVAPEKTVTKSASPNTPIPDAGAAVTSTIAVSNSGLAAVEFVDLNVATNHPSAGDLNITLTSPQGTVSTVSVPHGCYTLDSTNSCSGTPGPCGCIDGSASCAAGASWRFGVVRLINEQVNGNWTLSVRDRTAGNTGTLLSWSITIYGR
;
A
#
# COMPACT_ATOMS: atom_id res chain seq x y z
N ASN A 1 -2.01 -2.60 5.26
CA ASN A 1 -0.68 -2.82 5.89
C ASN A 1 -0.76 -2.63 7.41
N TYR A 2 0.17 -3.22 8.17
CA TYR A 2 0.29 -3.10 9.62
C TYR A 2 1.26 -2.01 10.05
N HIS A 3 1.07 -1.51 11.26
CA HIS A 3 1.85 -0.42 11.83
C HIS A 3 3.37 -0.66 11.84
N GLY A 4 3.85 -1.90 11.95
CA GLY A 4 5.29 -2.23 11.97
C GLY A 4 5.89 -2.62 10.62
N VAL A 5 5.16 -2.51 9.52
CA VAL A 5 5.58 -3.04 8.21
C VAL A 5 5.74 -1.90 7.20
N PHE A 6 6.74 -1.99 6.33
CA PHE A 6 6.91 -1.06 5.20
C PHE A 6 6.35 -1.72 3.94
N SER A 7 5.23 -1.21 3.44
CA SER A 7 4.69 -1.67 2.15
C SER A 7 5.48 -1.01 1.04
N ILE A 8 5.97 -1.84 0.12
CA ILE A 8 6.75 -1.44 -1.05
C ILE A 8 5.96 -1.82 -2.30
N THR A 9 5.71 -0.83 -3.16
CA THR A 9 5.09 -1.01 -4.48
C THR A 9 6.17 -1.18 -5.55
N ALA A 10 5.82 -1.76 -6.69
CA ALA A 10 6.76 -2.04 -7.78
C ALA A 10 6.70 -0.99 -8.90
N LEU A 11 7.89 -0.64 -9.39
CA LEU A 11 8.09 0.14 -10.62
C LEU A 11 8.71 -0.70 -11.73
N ASP A 12 8.40 -0.34 -12.97
CA ASP A 12 9.14 -0.77 -14.15
C ASP A 12 10.45 0.03 -14.29
N ASP A 13 11.25 -0.30 -15.31
CA ASP A 13 12.53 0.35 -15.59
C ASP A 13 12.43 1.82 -16.01
N ARG A 14 11.23 2.31 -16.35
CA ARG A 14 10.95 3.71 -16.68
C ARG A 14 10.56 4.52 -15.45
N GLY A 15 10.39 3.86 -14.30
CA GLY A 15 10.00 4.48 -13.04
C GLY A 15 8.51 4.77 -12.95
N VAL A 16 7.67 4.06 -13.70
CA VAL A 16 6.21 4.08 -13.58
C VAL A 16 5.72 2.79 -12.94
N GLN A 17 4.47 2.80 -12.44
CA GLN A 17 3.89 1.65 -11.76
C GLN A 17 3.79 0.46 -12.72
N THR A 18 4.14 -0.73 -12.23
CA THR A 18 3.96 -1.96 -13.02
C THR A 18 2.49 -2.35 -13.09
N ASN A 19 2.10 -3.07 -14.14
CA ASN A 19 0.69 -3.42 -14.39
C ASN A 19 0.03 -4.25 -13.26
N TYR A 20 0.82 -4.99 -12.50
CA TYR A 20 0.39 -5.89 -11.43
C TYR A 20 0.44 -5.24 -10.05
N SER A 21 1.05 -4.05 -9.90
CA SER A 21 1.22 -3.44 -8.59
C SER A 21 -0.08 -2.79 -8.13
N GLU A 22 -0.53 -3.12 -6.93
CA GLU A 22 -1.73 -2.54 -6.34
C GLU A 22 -1.48 -1.15 -5.75
N GLU A 23 -2.49 -0.28 -5.81
CA GLU A 23 -2.47 1.06 -5.22
C GLU A 23 -3.04 1.05 -3.80
N GLY A 24 -2.59 1.97 -2.94
CA GLY A 24 -3.17 2.12 -1.62
C GLY A 24 -2.50 3.14 -0.71
N SER A 25 -3.29 3.69 0.22
CA SER A 25 -2.82 4.65 1.23
C SER A 25 -1.81 4.08 2.24
N ASN A 26 -1.57 2.77 2.18
CA ASN A 26 -0.64 2.03 3.02
C ASN A 26 0.76 1.88 2.44
N ILE A 27 0.98 2.23 1.16
CA ILE A 27 2.28 2.17 0.50
C ILE A 27 3.19 3.25 1.09
N LEU A 28 4.37 2.85 1.56
CA LEU A 28 5.36 3.78 2.09
C LEU A 28 6.18 4.38 0.94
N ILE A 29 6.83 3.54 0.15
CA ILE A 29 7.69 3.96 -0.96
C ILE A 29 7.61 2.93 -2.09
N SER A 30 8.16 3.27 -3.25
CA SER A 30 8.33 2.38 -4.39
C SER A 30 9.79 1.96 -4.60
N ALA A 31 9.98 0.80 -5.22
CA ALA A 31 11.27 0.31 -5.70
C ALA A 31 11.08 -0.44 -7.03
N TYR A 32 12.16 -0.72 -7.75
CA TYR A 32 12.08 -1.35 -9.06
C TYR A 32 11.75 -2.84 -8.92
N GLY A 33 10.53 -3.22 -9.31
CA GLY A 33 10.08 -4.61 -9.33
C GLY A 33 10.26 -5.27 -10.69
N GLY A 34 10.36 -4.46 -11.76
CA GLY A 34 10.48 -4.93 -13.14
C GLY A 34 9.18 -5.51 -13.70
N GLU A 35 9.13 -5.77 -14.99
CA GLU A 35 7.98 -6.34 -15.68
C GLU A 35 8.15 -7.86 -15.88
N PHE A 36 7.44 -8.45 -16.83
CA PHE A 36 7.62 -9.86 -17.20
C PHE A 36 8.82 -10.02 -18.14
N CYS A 37 9.68 -11.00 -17.89
CA CYS A 37 10.86 -11.24 -18.74
C CYS A 37 10.54 -11.91 -20.09
N ILE A 38 9.26 -12.11 -20.41
CA ILE A 38 8.79 -12.93 -21.54
C ILE A 38 8.55 -12.03 -22.76
N PRO A 39 9.32 -12.16 -23.86
CA PRO A 39 9.22 -11.30 -25.05
C PRO A 39 7.83 -11.24 -25.70
N SER A 40 7.04 -12.31 -25.58
CA SER A 40 5.68 -12.40 -26.14
C SER A 40 4.60 -11.84 -25.22
N TYR A 41 4.92 -11.54 -23.97
CA TYR A 41 3.95 -10.95 -23.05
C TYR A 41 3.73 -9.48 -23.43
N THR A 42 2.52 -9.17 -23.87
CA THR A 42 2.09 -7.82 -24.29
C THR A 42 1.06 -7.21 -23.34
N GLY A 43 0.74 -7.93 -22.26
CA GLY A 43 -0.22 -7.50 -21.24
C GLY A 43 0.32 -6.42 -20.29
N ASP A 44 1.58 -6.03 -20.47
CA ASP A 44 2.25 -4.96 -19.72
C ASP A 44 1.92 -3.58 -20.28
N GLY A 45 1.18 -3.46 -21.39
CA GLY A 45 0.87 -2.16 -22.01
C GLY A 45 2.04 -1.55 -22.78
N GLY A 46 3.03 -2.35 -23.19
CA GLY A 46 4.23 -1.87 -23.89
C GLY A 46 5.28 -1.29 -22.92
N HIS A 47 5.28 -1.77 -21.68
CA HIS A 47 6.20 -1.37 -20.62
C HIS A 47 7.59 -2.01 -20.75
N GLY A 48 7.74 -3.02 -21.61
CA GLY A 48 8.99 -3.69 -21.90
C GLY A 48 9.16 -4.94 -21.04
N THR A 49 10.15 -5.78 -21.38
CA THR A 49 10.35 -7.07 -20.72
C THR A 49 11.45 -7.07 -19.66
N HIS A 50 11.71 -5.90 -19.07
CA HIS A 50 12.80 -5.72 -18.13
C HIS A 50 12.37 -6.14 -16.71
N ALA A 51 12.68 -7.39 -16.37
CA ALA A 51 12.62 -7.94 -15.02
C ALA A 51 13.98 -7.78 -14.30
N LEU A 52 14.12 -8.40 -13.13
CA LEU A 52 15.31 -8.31 -12.29
C LEU A 52 16.27 -9.47 -12.55
N THR A 53 17.56 -9.13 -12.69
CA THR A 53 18.65 -10.09 -12.59
C THR A 53 18.95 -10.42 -11.13
N THR A 54 18.94 -11.71 -10.77
CA THR A 54 19.23 -12.17 -9.42
C THR A 54 19.79 -13.59 -9.42
N THR A 55 20.25 -14.07 -8.26
CA THR A 55 20.62 -15.47 -8.05
C THR A 55 19.42 -16.39 -8.21
N ASP A 56 19.63 -17.56 -8.78
CA ASP A 56 18.63 -18.59 -9.00
C ASP A 56 18.99 -19.88 -8.23
N MET A 57 18.03 -20.79 -8.09
CA MET A 57 18.33 -22.11 -7.57
C MET A 57 19.30 -22.83 -8.50
N THR A 58 20.37 -23.39 -7.92
CA THR A 58 21.33 -24.19 -8.68
C THR A 58 20.68 -25.48 -9.19
N GLY A 59 20.92 -25.83 -10.46
CA GLY A 59 20.42 -27.07 -11.05
C GLY A 59 19.00 -26.94 -11.61
N ALA A 60 18.42 -28.08 -12.01
CA ALA A 60 17.22 -28.21 -12.88
C ALA A 60 15.94 -27.49 -12.41
N LEU A 61 15.90 -26.98 -11.18
CA LEU A 61 14.71 -26.39 -10.58
C LEU A 61 14.70 -24.85 -10.66
N GLY A 62 15.80 -24.23 -11.08
CA GLY A 62 15.88 -22.77 -11.23
C GLY A 62 14.94 -22.22 -12.30
N ALA A 63 14.51 -20.97 -12.11
CA ALA A 63 13.72 -20.23 -13.09
C ALA A 63 14.42 -20.13 -14.46
N ASN A 64 15.75 -20.03 -14.47
CA ASN A 64 16.58 -19.95 -15.67
C ASN A 64 16.35 -21.15 -16.60
N ILE A 65 16.25 -22.36 -16.06
CA ILE A 65 16.11 -23.60 -16.86
C ILE A 65 14.70 -24.19 -16.84
N GLY A 66 13.69 -23.34 -16.63
CA GLY A 66 12.29 -23.67 -16.83
C GLY A 66 11.59 -24.31 -15.65
N GLY A 67 12.20 -24.30 -14.45
CA GLY A 67 11.59 -24.85 -13.23
C GLY A 67 10.33 -24.11 -12.76
N PHE A 68 10.19 -22.82 -13.10
CA PHE A 68 9.00 -21.98 -12.82
C PHE A 68 8.42 -21.29 -14.03
N ASN A 69 9.17 -21.24 -15.13
CA ASN A 69 8.75 -20.56 -16.35
C ASN A 69 8.92 -21.51 -17.53
N THR A 70 7.85 -22.25 -17.84
CA THR A 70 7.81 -23.15 -19.00
C THR A 70 7.69 -22.40 -20.34
N GLU A 71 7.65 -21.06 -20.33
CA GLU A 71 7.50 -20.24 -21.55
C GLU A 71 8.84 -19.96 -22.24
N PHE A 72 9.97 -20.33 -21.62
CA PHE A 72 11.27 -20.27 -22.28
C PHE A 72 11.67 -21.61 -22.90
N SER A 73 11.96 -21.58 -24.20
CA SER A 73 12.50 -22.72 -24.96
C SER A 73 14.01 -22.91 -24.79
N ALA A 74 14.69 -22.01 -24.05
CA ALA A 74 16.12 -22.07 -23.75
C ALA A 74 16.44 -21.36 -22.41
N PRO A 75 17.58 -21.69 -21.77
CA PRO A 75 18.07 -20.99 -20.57
C PRO A 75 18.18 -19.47 -20.76
N ASP A 76 17.82 -18.69 -19.74
CA ASP A 76 17.86 -17.22 -19.77
C ASP A 76 19.29 -16.64 -19.66
N TYR A 77 20.19 -17.37 -18.99
CA TYR A 77 21.63 -17.14 -18.87
C TYR A 77 22.41 -18.45 -19.02
N ALA A 78 23.65 -18.35 -19.51
CA ALA A 78 24.55 -19.50 -19.61
C ALA A 78 24.91 -20.13 -18.24
N ASN A 79 24.99 -19.30 -17.19
CA ASN A 79 25.16 -19.81 -15.82
C ASN A 79 23.78 -20.01 -15.18
N GLY A 80 23.40 -21.29 -15.01
CA GLY A 80 22.13 -21.72 -14.40
C GLY A 80 21.90 -21.27 -12.94
N SER A 81 22.89 -20.64 -12.29
CA SER A 81 22.76 -20.14 -10.91
C SER A 81 22.23 -18.71 -10.83
N TYR A 82 21.84 -18.12 -11.95
CA TYR A 82 21.29 -16.77 -12.07
C TYR A 82 20.10 -16.78 -13.01
N THR A 83 19.18 -15.83 -12.80
CA THR A 83 18.03 -15.60 -13.68
C THR A 83 17.86 -14.10 -13.91
N LYS A 84 17.24 -13.73 -15.03
CA LYS A 84 16.77 -12.36 -15.35
C LYS A 84 15.26 -12.25 -15.32
N CYS A 85 14.58 -13.17 -14.63
CA CYS A 85 13.13 -13.31 -14.68
C CYS A 85 12.40 -13.05 -13.36
N MET A 86 13.12 -12.68 -12.30
CA MET A 86 12.46 -12.31 -11.06
C MET A 86 11.76 -10.96 -11.23
N ASN A 87 10.50 -10.86 -10.82
CA ASN A 87 9.76 -9.60 -10.87
C ASN A 87 8.81 -9.44 -9.68
N GLY A 88 7.86 -8.51 -9.78
CA GLY A 88 6.79 -8.36 -8.80
C GLY A 88 7.08 -7.28 -7.77
N THR A 89 6.06 -6.98 -6.96
CA THR A 89 6.25 -6.34 -5.65
C THR A 89 7.18 -7.17 -4.76
N SER A 90 7.21 -8.48 -4.98
CA SER A 90 8.22 -9.42 -4.46
C SER A 90 9.65 -9.11 -4.88
N GLY A 91 9.87 -8.52 -6.06
CA GLY A 91 11.18 -8.03 -6.52
C GLY A 91 11.53 -6.64 -5.99
N ALA A 92 10.54 -5.76 -5.87
CA ALA A 92 10.71 -4.43 -5.29
C ALA A 92 11.07 -4.47 -3.79
N THR A 93 10.46 -5.40 -3.04
CA THR A 93 10.69 -5.56 -1.59
C THR A 93 12.16 -5.80 -1.21
N PRO A 94 12.89 -6.80 -1.77
CA PRO A 94 14.30 -7.02 -1.46
C PRO A 94 15.21 -5.89 -1.95
N GLN A 95 14.85 -5.17 -3.01
CA GLN A 95 15.58 -3.96 -3.39
C GLN A 95 15.48 -2.88 -2.31
N ALA A 96 14.27 -2.63 -1.81
CA ALA A 96 14.07 -1.70 -0.70
C ALA A 96 14.80 -2.17 0.57
N ALA A 97 14.74 -3.47 0.88
CA ALA A 97 15.47 -4.05 2.01
C ALA A 97 16.99 -3.86 1.90
N GLY A 98 17.57 -4.05 0.71
CA GLY A 98 18.99 -3.79 0.45
C GLY A 98 19.37 -2.32 0.66
N GLY A 99 18.56 -1.39 0.15
CA GLY A 99 18.78 0.04 0.39
C GLY A 99 18.65 0.44 1.87
N ILE A 100 17.69 -0.15 2.59
CA ILE A 100 17.54 0.04 4.04
C ILE A 100 18.74 -0.55 4.79
N ALA A 101 19.31 -1.67 4.34
CA ALA A 101 20.52 -2.22 4.95
C ALA A 101 21.71 -1.25 4.83
N LEU A 102 21.87 -0.57 3.69
CA LEU A 102 22.87 0.50 3.52
C LEU A 102 22.61 1.69 4.45
N LEU A 103 21.34 2.03 4.65
CA LEU A 103 20.89 3.05 5.60
C LEU A 103 21.33 2.73 7.04
N LEU A 104 21.05 1.50 7.49
CA LEU A 104 21.40 1.00 8.81
C LEU A 104 22.90 0.80 8.97
N GLN A 105 23.62 0.48 7.89
CA GLN A 105 25.08 0.44 7.90
C GLN A 105 25.67 1.84 8.15
N ALA A 106 25.09 2.88 7.54
CA ALA A 106 25.54 4.26 7.72
C ALA A 106 25.21 4.80 9.12
N ASN A 107 24.10 4.39 9.71
CA ASN A 107 23.75 4.73 11.09
C ASN A 107 23.05 3.54 11.79
N PRO A 108 23.78 2.72 12.57
CA PRO A 108 23.22 1.54 13.22
C PRO A 108 22.34 1.85 14.44
N ASN A 109 22.27 3.13 14.86
CA ASN A 109 21.43 3.55 15.99
C ASN A 109 19.99 3.88 15.58
N LEU A 110 19.68 3.90 14.28
CA LEU A 110 18.33 4.18 13.78
C LEU A 110 17.34 3.12 14.28
N THR A 111 16.19 3.57 14.79
CA THR A 111 15.05 2.69 15.00
C THR A 111 14.31 2.45 13.69
N TRP A 112 13.43 1.44 13.66
CA TRP A 112 12.56 1.22 12.50
C TRP A 112 11.68 2.45 12.20
N ARG A 113 11.27 3.23 13.21
CA ARG A 113 10.50 4.47 13.03
C ARG A 113 11.31 5.55 12.34
N ASP A 114 12.58 5.68 12.73
CA ASP A 114 13.51 6.59 12.06
C ASP A 114 13.68 6.23 10.59
N VAL A 115 13.89 4.95 10.28
CA VAL A 115 13.98 4.46 8.90
C VAL A 115 12.74 4.83 8.11
N ARG A 116 11.53 4.58 8.63
CA ARG A 116 10.27 4.95 7.95
C ARG A 116 10.24 6.42 7.54
N ILE A 117 10.56 7.31 8.48
CA ILE A 117 10.48 8.76 8.25
C ILE A 117 11.57 9.20 7.29
N ILE A 118 12.81 8.70 7.44
CA ILE A 118 13.90 8.99 6.51
C ILE A 118 13.49 8.63 5.08
N LEU A 119 12.95 7.42 4.88
CA LEU A 119 12.50 6.96 3.56
C LEU A 119 11.41 7.88 2.98
N ALA A 120 10.42 8.26 3.79
CA ALA A 120 9.35 9.16 3.35
C ALA A 120 9.87 10.55 2.97
N GLU A 121 10.83 11.08 3.75
CA GLU A 121 11.38 12.42 3.54
C GLU A 121 12.51 12.48 2.50
N SER A 122 13.04 11.34 2.04
CA SER A 122 14.12 11.27 1.07
C SER A 122 13.70 10.66 -0.27
N ALA A 123 12.53 10.03 -0.34
CA ALA A 123 12.04 9.43 -1.58
C ALA A 123 11.88 10.47 -2.70
N ARG A 124 12.22 10.05 -3.92
CA ARG A 124 12.17 10.88 -5.11
C ARG A 124 10.81 10.74 -5.77
N LYS A 125 10.22 11.87 -6.17
CA LYS A 125 8.97 11.89 -6.94
C LYS A 125 9.20 11.32 -8.35
N ASN A 126 9.01 10.01 -8.52
CA ASN A 126 8.98 9.35 -9.82
C ASN A 126 7.66 9.68 -10.56
N ASP A 127 7.66 9.54 -11.89
CA ASP A 127 6.48 9.84 -12.73
C ASP A 127 5.76 11.15 -12.32
N PRO A 128 6.44 12.31 -12.38
CA PRO A 128 5.96 13.54 -11.75
C PRO A 128 4.67 14.10 -12.36
N SER A 129 4.27 13.59 -13.54
CA SER A 129 3.04 13.91 -14.26
C SER A 129 1.82 13.13 -13.79
N ASP A 130 1.97 12.07 -12.99
CA ASP A 130 0.82 11.33 -12.47
C ASP A 130 -0.08 12.24 -11.64
N SER A 131 -1.38 12.20 -11.93
CA SER A 131 -2.36 13.14 -11.39
C SER A 131 -2.71 12.91 -9.93
N ASP A 132 -2.36 11.77 -9.34
CA ASP A 132 -2.62 11.45 -7.93
C ASP A 132 -1.52 12.01 -7.00
N TRP A 133 -0.44 12.57 -7.55
CA TRP A 133 0.56 13.29 -6.76
C TRP A 133 -0.04 14.52 -6.09
N THR A 134 -0.02 14.51 -4.76
CA THR A 134 -0.42 15.63 -3.91
C THR A 134 0.67 15.92 -2.88
N THR A 135 0.60 17.08 -2.23
CA THR A 135 1.42 17.37 -1.04
C THR A 135 0.54 17.22 0.19
N ASN A 136 0.96 16.38 1.13
CA ASN A 136 0.25 16.18 2.38
C ASN A 136 0.43 17.37 3.33
N GLY A 137 -0.28 17.40 4.45
CA GLY A 137 -0.20 18.48 5.43
C GLY A 137 1.14 18.56 6.19
N GLY A 138 2.01 17.56 6.03
CA GLY A 138 3.37 17.52 6.56
C GLY A 138 4.42 18.03 5.58
N GLY A 139 4.01 18.52 4.40
CA GLY A 139 4.88 19.04 3.35
C GLY A 139 5.54 17.95 2.49
N LEU A 140 5.09 16.70 2.58
CA LEU A 140 5.64 15.58 1.82
C LEU A 140 4.77 15.26 0.60
N HIS A 141 5.41 14.88 -0.50
CA HIS A 141 4.71 14.41 -1.70
C HIS A 141 4.20 12.98 -1.49
N VAL A 142 2.96 12.71 -1.89
CA VAL A 142 2.28 11.44 -1.68
C VAL A 142 1.42 11.06 -2.89
N ASN A 143 1.34 9.77 -3.16
CA ASN A 143 0.58 9.17 -4.25
C ASN A 143 0.19 7.72 -3.89
N HIS A 144 -1.01 7.25 -4.24
CA HIS A 144 -1.47 5.91 -3.91
C HIS A 144 -0.75 4.81 -4.71
N LYS A 145 -0.22 5.11 -5.89
CA LYS A 145 0.58 4.20 -6.72
C LYS A 145 2.02 4.06 -6.23
N TYR A 146 2.57 5.15 -5.69
CA TYR A 146 4.01 5.30 -5.45
C TYR A 146 4.39 5.51 -3.97
N GLY A 147 3.42 5.69 -3.08
CA GLY A 147 3.66 6.12 -1.70
C GLY A 147 4.27 7.52 -1.65
N TYR A 148 5.35 7.68 -0.91
CA TYR A 148 6.21 8.87 -0.92
C TYR A 148 7.15 8.90 -2.14
N GLY A 149 7.07 7.96 -3.08
CA GLY A 149 7.93 7.90 -4.27
C GLY A 149 9.01 6.84 -4.20
N VAL A 150 9.89 6.87 -5.20
CA VAL A 150 10.94 5.85 -5.37
C VAL A 150 12.05 6.02 -4.36
N LEU A 151 12.52 4.91 -3.81
CA LEU A 151 13.69 4.83 -2.95
C LEU A 151 14.88 5.56 -3.58
N ASP A 152 15.40 6.54 -2.86
CA ASP A 152 16.67 7.19 -3.15
C ASP A 152 17.67 6.85 -2.03
N VAL A 153 18.54 5.87 -2.30
CA VAL A 153 19.48 5.35 -1.30
C VAL A 153 20.50 6.42 -0.91
N ASP A 154 20.95 7.26 -1.86
CA ASP A 154 21.96 8.28 -1.58
C ASP A 154 21.39 9.38 -0.68
N ALA A 155 20.20 9.89 -1.01
CA ALA A 155 19.49 10.87 -0.20
C ALA A 155 19.16 10.32 1.20
N ALA A 156 18.69 9.07 1.26
CA ALA A 156 18.37 8.40 2.51
C ALA A 156 19.63 8.25 3.38
N VAL A 157 20.74 7.71 2.85
CA VAL A 157 22.01 7.53 3.57
C VAL A 157 22.60 8.85 4.04
N THR A 158 22.51 9.88 3.20
CA THR A 158 22.94 11.23 3.56
C THR A 158 22.16 11.75 4.76
N LYS A 159 20.84 11.60 4.76
CA LYS A 159 19.99 12.00 5.89
C LYS A 159 20.26 11.14 7.15
N ALA A 160 20.46 9.84 6.99
CA ALA A 160 20.74 8.89 8.08
C ALA A 160 21.99 9.26 8.90
N LYS A 161 23.06 9.72 8.24
CA LYS A 161 24.34 10.07 8.89
C LYS A 161 24.23 11.18 9.93
N THR A 162 23.27 12.08 9.78
CA THR A 162 23.04 13.22 10.69
C THR A 162 21.69 13.12 11.40
N TRP A 163 21.02 11.96 11.34
CA TRP A 163 19.68 11.80 11.89
C TRP A 163 19.74 11.70 13.42
N CYS A 164 18.84 12.45 14.07
CA CYS A 164 18.55 12.30 15.49
C CYS A 164 17.29 11.47 15.65
N ASN A 165 17.37 10.40 16.46
CA ASN A 165 16.22 9.51 16.66
C ASN A 165 14.98 10.28 17.12
N VAL A 166 13.83 9.93 16.55
CA VAL A 166 12.56 10.52 16.93
C VAL A 166 12.21 10.19 18.38
N ALA A 167 11.40 11.07 19.00
CA ALA A 167 10.91 10.87 20.35
C ALA A 167 10.12 9.55 20.49
N PRO A 168 10.00 8.98 21.69
CA PRO A 168 9.24 7.77 21.93
C PRO A 168 7.83 7.85 21.35
N GLU A 169 7.39 6.75 20.76
CA GLU A 169 6.06 6.67 20.16
C GLU A 169 4.97 6.84 21.21
N LYS A 170 3.92 7.56 20.84
CA LYS A 170 2.66 7.64 21.58
C LYS A 170 1.51 7.28 20.66
N THR A 171 0.37 6.98 21.27
CA THR A 171 -0.85 6.65 20.54
C THR A 171 -2.05 7.40 21.09
N VAL A 172 -2.99 7.73 20.21
CA VAL A 172 -4.33 8.17 20.59
C VAL A 172 -5.36 7.36 19.80
N THR A 173 -6.34 6.80 20.51
CA THR A 173 -7.46 6.08 19.90
C THR A 173 -8.76 6.83 20.12
N LYS A 174 -9.56 6.94 19.06
CA LYS A 174 -10.91 7.50 19.08
C LYS A 174 -11.83 6.65 18.22
N SER A 175 -13.13 6.70 18.51
CA SER A 175 -14.14 5.96 17.78
C SER A 175 -15.45 6.73 17.68
N ALA A 176 -16.27 6.41 16.68
CA ALA A 176 -17.62 6.90 16.54
C ALA A 176 -18.54 5.78 16.03
N SER A 177 -19.81 5.83 16.45
CA SER A 177 -20.84 4.86 16.06
C SER A 177 -22.04 5.58 15.44
N PRO A 178 -21.90 6.11 14.21
CA PRO A 178 -22.90 6.99 13.62
C PRO A 178 -24.19 6.27 13.22
N ASN A 179 -24.17 4.93 13.10
CA ASN A 179 -25.31 4.10 12.70
C ASN A 179 -26.10 4.70 11.52
N THR A 180 -25.38 5.09 10.46
CA THR A 180 -25.90 5.89 9.35
C THR A 180 -26.13 5.02 8.12
N PRO A 181 -27.33 5.03 7.49
CA PRO A 181 -27.60 4.26 6.28
C PRO A 181 -26.68 4.67 5.12
N ILE A 182 -26.10 3.70 4.43
CA ILE A 182 -25.34 3.86 3.18
C ILE A 182 -26.33 3.63 2.02
N PRO A 183 -26.66 4.67 1.23
CA PRO A 183 -27.61 4.53 0.12
C PRO A 183 -27.02 3.78 -1.07
N ASP A 184 -27.85 3.00 -1.76
CA ASP A 184 -27.52 2.22 -2.97
C ASP A 184 -27.03 3.13 -4.10
N ALA A 185 -25.82 2.88 -4.60
CA ALA A 185 -25.15 3.67 -5.64
C ALA A 185 -25.26 5.20 -5.44
N GLY A 186 -25.35 5.64 -4.18
CA GLY A 186 -25.82 6.97 -3.82
C GLY A 186 -24.72 7.99 -3.53
N ALA A 187 -25.11 9.05 -2.82
CA ALA A 187 -24.18 10.01 -2.26
C ALA A 187 -23.35 9.38 -1.14
N ALA A 188 -22.12 9.87 -0.94
CA ALA A 188 -21.28 9.46 0.18
C ALA A 188 -21.91 9.86 1.51
N VAL A 189 -21.82 8.99 2.51
CA VAL A 189 -22.10 9.32 3.90
C VAL A 189 -20.82 9.66 4.62
N THR A 190 -20.88 10.62 5.56
CA THR A 190 -19.70 11.08 6.29
C THR A 190 -19.90 10.97 7.80
N SER A 191 -18.80 10.73 8.50
CA SER A 191 -18.75 10.74 9.96
C SER A 191 -17.44 11.39 10.40
N THR A 192 -17.49 12.21 11.45
CA THR A 192 -16.34 13.00 11.92
C THR A 192 -15.99 12.63 13.36
N ILE A 193 -14.69 12.46 13.61
CA ILE A 193 -14.10 12.35 14.95
C ILE A 193 -13.25 13.60 15.20
N ALA A 194 -13.55 14.34 16.26
CA ALA A 194 -12.70 15.43 16.73
C ALA A 194 -11.61 14.89 17.67
N VAL A 195 -10.34 15.08 17.30
CA VAL A 195 -9.19 14.75 18.14
C VAL A 195 -8.66 16.04 18.77
N SER A 196 -8.55 16.06 20.09
CA SER A 196 -7.97 17.16 20.85
C SER A 196 -7.10 16.61 21.98
N ASN A 197 -6.14 17.42 22.42
CA ASN A 197 -5.19 17.07 23.49
C ASN A 197 -4.54 15.69 23.28
N SER A 198 -4.17 15.38 22.04
CA SER A 198 -3.59 14.09 21.67
C SER A 198 -2.25 13.79 22.37
N GLY A 199 -1.53 14.83 22.80
CA GLY A 199 -0.15 14.69 23.30
C GLY A 199 0.87 14.31 22.21
N LEU A 200 0.44 14.35 20.95
CA LEU A 200 1.20 14.04 19.73
C LEU A 200 1.39 15.32 18.91
N ALA A 201 2.63 15.61 18.55
CA ALA A 201 3.01 16.69 17.66
C ALA A 201 2.81 16.33 16.18
N ALA A 202 3.07 15.08 15.80
CA ALA A 202 3.01 14.64 14.41
C ALA A 202 2.48 13.21 14.25
N VAL A 203 1.72 12.96 13.17
CA VAL A 203 1.32 11.62 12.73
C VAL A 203 2.52 10.88 12.14
N GLU A 204 2.61 9.57 12.39
CA GLU A 204 3.53 8.64 11.71
C GLU A 204 2.79 7.50 11.01
N PHE A 205 1.64 7.09 11.56
CA PHE A 205 0.77 6.06 10.97
C PHE A 205 -0.64 6.14 11.57
N VAL A 206 -1.65 5.73 10.79
CA VAL A 206 -3.03 5.60 11.29
C VAL A 206 -3.56 4.21 11.00
N ASP A 207 -4.06 3.55 12.05
CA ASP A 207 -4.91 2.37 11.95
C ASP A 207 -6.37 2.80 11.95
N LEU A 208 -7.06 2.59 10.83
CA LEU A 208 -8.48 2.85 10.65
C LEU A 208 -9.25 1.52 10.71
N ASN A 209 -10.24 1.41 11.58
CA ASN A 209 -11.19 0.30 11.56
C ASN A 209 -12.56 0.82 11.14
N VAL A 210 -13.24 0.15 10.20
CA VAL A 210 -14.57 0.53 9.72
C VAL A 210 -15.50 -0.68 9.82
N ALA A 211 -16.59 -0.54 10.57
CA ALA A 211 -17.61 -1.54 10.73
C ALA A 211 -18.86 -1.20 9.92
N THR A 212 -19.28 -2.11 9.05
CA THR A 212 -20.47 -1.97 8.20
C THR A 212 -21.16 -3.33 8.02
N ASN A 213 -22.48 -3.30 7.80
CA ASN A 213 -23.24 -4.47 7.39
C ASN A 213 -23.57 -4.46 5.88
N HIS A 214 -22.89 -3.63 5.08
CA HIS A 214 -23.06 -3.62 3.63
C HIS A 214 -22.78 -5.03 3.07
N PRO A 215 -23.67 -5.61 2.25
CA PRO A 215 -23.55 -6.98 1.75
C PRO A 215 -22.33 -7.25 0.87
N SER A 216 -21.78 -6.22 0.24
CA SER A 216 -20.56 -6.29 -0.60
C SER A 216 -19.60 -5.18 -0.22
N ALA A 217 -18.46 -5.51 0.39
CA ALA A 217 -17.44 -4.50 0.70
C ALA A 217 -16.74 -3.96 -0.56
N GLY A 218 -16.70 -4.76 -1.62
CA GLY A 218 -16.12 -4.40 -2.92
C GLY A 218 -16.90 -3.31 -3.65
N ASP A 219 -18.13 -3.01 -3.21
CA ASP A 219 -18.92 -1.90 -3.76
C ASP A 219 -18.51 -0.56 -3.14
N LEU A 220 -17.80 -0.59 -1.99
CA LEU A 220 -17.55 0.58 -1.17
C LEU A 220 -16.24 1.29 -1.56
N ASN A 221 -16.38 2.58 -1.85
CA ASN A 221 -15.28 3.53 -1.84
C ASN A 221 -15.20 4.21 -0.48
N ILE A 222 -14.06 4.05 0.19
CA ILE A 222 -13.84 4.56 1.55
C ILE A 222 -12.63 5.49 1.55
N THR A 223 -12.79 6.68 2.11
CA THR A 223 -11.71 7.65 2.29
C THR A 223 -11.64 8.17 3.73
N LEU A 224 -10.43 8.44 4.20
CA LEU A 224 -10.15 9.14 5.44
C LEU A 224 -9.49 10.49 5.12
N THR A 225 -10.08 11.57 5.62
CA THR A 225 -9.52 12.93 5.48
C THR A 225 -8.92 13.36 6.80
N SER A 226 -7.64 13.78 6.78
CA SER A 226 -6.94 14.31 7.95
C SER A 226 -7.40 15.74 8.29
N PRO A 227 -7.07 16.27 9.49
CA PRO A 227 -7.38 17.65 9.87
C PRO A 227 -6.83 18.71 8.92
N GLN A 228 -5.75 18.40 8.20
CA GLN A 228 -5.12 19.31 7.24
C GLN A 228 -5.61 19.09 5.81
N GLY A 229 -6.65 18.27 5.62
CA GLY A 229 -7.33 18.09 4.34
C GLY A 229 -6.74 17.01 3.43
N THR A 230 -5.72 16.27 3.88
CA THR A 230 -5.15 15.18 3.08
C THR A 230 -6.11 14.00 3.02
N VAL A 231 -6.52 13.63 1.82
CA VAL A 231 -7.45 12.52 1.57
C VAL A 231 -6.68 11.24 1.32
N SER A 232 -6.96 10.22 2.12
CA SER A 232 -6.42 8.86 1.99
C SER A 232 -7.52 7.92 1.52
N THR A 233 -7.44 7.43 0.28
CA THR A 233 -8.33 6.38 -0.24
C THR A 233 -7.85 5.04 0.30
N VAL A 234 -8.68 4.39 1.10
CA VAL A 234 -8.35 3.12 1.78
C VAL A 234 -9.07 1.93 1.17
N SER A 235 -10.16 2.17 0.43
CA SER A 235 -10.86 1.17 -0.38
C SER A 235 -11.38 1.83 -1.66
N VAL A 236 -11.17 1.16 -2.78
CA VAL A 236 -11.79 1.49 -4.07
C VAL A 236 -12.76 0.37 -4.45
N PRO A 237 -13.76 0.63 -5.30
CA PRO A 237 -14.65 -0.42 -5.76
C PRO A 237 -13.86 -1.49 -6.53
N HIS A 238 -14.06 -2.75 -6.19
CA HIS A 238 -13.40 -3.89 -6.81
C HIS A 238 -14.29 -5.13 -6.71
N GLY A 239 -14.15 -6.02 -7.69
CA GLY A 239 -14.75 -7.34 -7.63
C GLY A 239 -13.92 -8.29 -6.77
N CYS A 240 -14.57 -9.24 -6.10
CA CYS A 240 -13.87 -10.32 -5.42
C CYS A 240 -14.08 -11.63 -6.16
N TYR A 241 -12.98 -12.38 -6.32
CA TYR A 241 -13.00 -13.71 -6.91
C TYR A 241 -13.04 -14.74 -5.80
N THR A 242 -13.98 -15.67 -5.88
CA THR A 242 -13.87 -16.92 -5.12
C THR A 242 -12.85 -17.80 -5.81
N LEU A 243 -11.86 -18.29 -5.05
CA LEU A 243 -10.96 -19.32 -5.55
C LEU A 243 -11.75 -20.60 -5.80
N ASP A 244 -11.58 -21.21 -6.97
CA ASP A 244 -12.07 -22.56 -7.20
C ASP A 244 -11.20 -23.60 -6.48
N SER A 245 -11.57 -24.88 -6.58
CA SER A 245 -10.84 -25.98 -5.94
C SER A 245 -9.42 -26.19 -6.49
N THR A 246 -9.01 -25.47 -7.53
CA THR A 246 -7.66 -25.47 -8.11
C THR A 246 -6.84 -24.26 -7.69
N ASN A 247 -7.37 -23.44 -6.77
CA ASN A 247 -6.77 -22.18 -6.34
C ASN A 247 -6.64 -21.16 -7.49
N SER A 248 -7.51 -21.29 -8.50
CA SER A 248 -7.58 -20.38 -9.64
C SER A 248 -8.73 -19.38 -9.44
N CYS A 249 -8.49 -18.12 -9.82
CA CYS A 249 -9.55 -17.13 -9.96
C CYS A 249 -10.33 -17.42 -11.25
N SER A 250 -11.43 -18.16 -11.17
CA SER A 250 -12.29 -18.43 -12.33
C SER A 250 -13.68 -17.80 -12.17
N GLY A 251 -14.25 -17.32 -13.28
CA GLY A 251 -15.61 -16.77 -13.34
C GLY A 251 -15.72 -15.23 -13.32
N THR A 252 -16.96 -14.73 -13.33
CA THR A 252 -17.26 -13.31 -13.14
C THR A 252 -17.04 -12.96 -11.66
N PRO A 253 -16.28 -11.90 -11.33
CA PRO A 253 -16.10 -11.51 -9.93
C PRO A 253 -17.46 -11.26 -9.27
N GLY A 254 -17.63 -11.84 -8.09
CA GLY A 254 -18.83 -11.69 -7.27
C GLY A 254 -18.70 -10.55 -6.26
N PRO A 255 -19.77 -10.28 -5.49
CA PRO A 255 -19.70 -9.36 -4.37
C PRO A 255 -18.64 -9.85 -3.37
N CYS A 256 -17.86 -8.92 -2.82
CA CYS A 256 -16.90 -9.26 -1.78
C CYS A 256 -17.62 -9.69 -0.50
N GLY A 257 -17.39 -10.94 -0.09
CA GLY A 257 -17.82 -11.46 1.21
C GLY A 257 -17.10 -10.76 2.38
N CYS A 258 -17.28 -11.29 3.60
CA CYS A 258 -16.73 -10.66 4.80
C CYS A 258 -15.31 -11.15 5.09
N ILE A 259 -14.53 -10.32 5.79
CA ILE A 259 -13.10 -10.54 6.05
C ILE A 259 -12.80 -11.79 6.90
N ASP A 260 -13.74 -12.29 7.69
CA ASP A 260 -13.55 -13.53 8.45
C ASP A 260 -13.72 -14.79 7.60
N GLY A 261 -13.95 -14.64 6.28
CA GLY A 261 -14.31 -15.73 5.38
C GLY A 261 -15.77 -16.15 5.49
N SER A 262 -16.61 -15.41 6.24
CA SER A 262 -18.03 -15.70 6.33
C SER A 262 -18.78 -15.22 5.08
N ALA A 263 -19.84 -15.97 4.76
CA ALA A 263 -20.72 -15.69 3.63
C ALA A 263 -21.64 -14.48 3.84
N SER A 264 -21.65 -13.84 5.01
CA SER A 264 -22.63 -12.77 5.32
C SER A 264 -22.11 -11.72 6.28
N CYS A 265 -22.26 -10.43 5.91
CA CYS A 265 -21.80 -9.32 6.76
C CYS A 265 -22.92 -8.85 7.69
N ALA A 266 -23.92 -9.71 7.91
CA ALA A 266 -25.19 -9.41 8.57
C ALA A 266 -25.02 -8.99 10.04
N ALA A 267 -23.96 -9.46 10.73
CA ALA A 267 -23.63 -9.05 12.09
C ALA A 267 -22.78 -7.77 12.16
N GLY A 268 -22.40 -7.19 11.02
CA GLY A 268 -21.41 -6.13 10.90
C GLY A 268 -19.98 -6.69 10.84
N ALA A 269 -19.29 -6.46 9.73
CA ALA A 269 -17.88 -6.82 9.56
C ALA A 269 -16.99 -5.59 9.78
N SER A 270 -15.88 -5.76 10.49
CA SER A 270 -14.89 -4.70 10.73
C SER A 270 -13.68 -4.86 9.80
N TRP A 271 -13.37 -3.81 9.04
CA TRP A 271 -12.25 -3.74 8.11
C TRP A 271 -11.14 -2.87 8.69
N ARG A 272 -9.92 -3.38 8.74
CA ARG A 272 -8.75 -2.62 9.17
C ARG A 272 -7.95 -2.13 7.96
N PHE A 273 -7.74 -0.82 7.90
CA PHE A 273 -6.90 -0.15 6.92
C PHE A 273 -5.73 0.54 7.60
N GLY A 274 -4.54 0.42 7.01
CA GLY A 274 -3.36 1.16 7.44
C GLY A 274 -3.15 2.38 6.54
N VAL A 275 -2.83 3.52 7.12
CA VAL A 275 -2.55 4.76 6.39
C VAL A 275 -1.20 5.29 6.82
N VAL A 276 -0.25 5.35 5.88
CA VAL A 276 1.12 5.83 6.15
C VAL A 276 1.40 7.18 5.50
N ARG A 277 0.58 7.61 4.53
CA ARG A 277 0.76 8.85 3.75
C ARG A 277 0.54 10.18 4.53
N LEU A 278 0.36 10.11 5.85
CA LEU A 278 0.09 11.26 6.71
C LEU A 278 1.29 11.62 7.61
N ILE A 279 2.48 11.05 7.36
CA ILE A 279 3.69 11.38 8.12
C ILE A 279 3.88 12.90 8.19
N ASN A 280 4.21 13.37 9.40
CA ASN A 280 4.45 14.77 9.77
C ASN A 280 3.21 15.68 9.81
N GLU A 281 2.01 15.14 9.61
CA GLU A 281 0.78 15.94 9.77
C GLU A 281 0.39 16.20 11.23
N GLN A 282 -0.36 17.28 11.45
CA GLN A 282 -0.96 17.58 12.74
C GLN A 282 -2.03 16.53 13.12
N VAL A 283 -2.00 16.11 14.39
CA VAL A 283 -2.93 15.09 14.92
C VAL A 283 -4.28 15.69 15.33
N ASN A 284 -4.26 16.87 15.95
CA ASN A 284 -5.46 17.49 16.51
C ASN A 284 -6.31 18.15 15.42
N GLY A 285 -7.63 18.01 15.54
CA GLY A 285 -8.61 18.53 14.61
C GLY A 285 -9.60 17.45 14.16
N ASN A 286 -10.32 17.73 13.07
CA ASN A 286 -11.38 16.88 12.59
C ASN A 286 -10.84 15.84 11.62
N TRP A 287 -11.06 14.57 11.96
CA TRP A 287 -10.84 13.43 11.08
C TRP A 287 -12.18 13.00 10.50
N THR A 288 -12.28 12.94 9.17
CA THR A 288 -13.55 12.66 8.49
C THR A 288 -13.45 11.37 7.70
N LEU A 289 -14.27 10.38 8.05
CA LEU A 289 -14.51 9.19 7.26
C LEU A 289 -15.61 9.49 6.24
N SER A 290 -15.40 9.08 4.99
CA SER A 290 -16.43 9.07 3.94
C SER A 290 -16.58 7.67 3.39
N VAL A 291 -17.81 7.19 3.31
CA VAL A 291 -18.17 5.87 2.77
C VAL A 291 -19.21 6.07 1.67
N ARG A 292 -18.94 5.54 0.49
CA ARG A 292 -19.85 5.63 -0.65
C ARG A 292 -19.99 4.28 -1.32
N ASP A 293 -21.22 3.83 -1.48
CA ASP A 293 -21.53 2.74 -2.39
C ASP A 293 -21.45 3.24 -3.85
N ARG A 294 -20.67 2.54 -4.66
CA ARG A 294 -20.40 2.87 -6.06
C ARG A 294 -21.04 1.88 -7.04
N THR A 295 -21.70 0.83 -6.56
CA THR A 295 -22.27 -0.23 -7.37
C THR A 295 -23.74 -0.39 -7.03
N ALA A 296 -24.62 -0.42 -8.03
CA ALA A 296 -26.05 -0.57 -7.78
C ALA A 296 -26.40 -1.99 -7.31
N GLY A 297 -27.41 -2.10 -6.43
CA GLY A 297 -28.07 -3.34 -6.06
C GLY A 297 -28.07 -3.67 -4.57
N ASN A 298 -27.31 -2.93 -3.76
CA ASN A 298 -27.19 -3.18 -2.33
C ASN A 298 -27.36 -1.89 -1.51
N THR A 299 -27.71 -2.03 -0.23
CA THR A 299 -27.61 -0.94 0.75
C THR A 299 -26.93 -1.47 1.99
N GLY A 300 -26.47 -0.58 2.85
CA GLY A 300 -25.87 -0.97 4.13
C GLY A 300 -26.01 0.12 5.18
N THR A 301 -25.26 -0.01 6.26
CA THR A 301 -25.20 0.96 7.34
C THR A 301 -23.76 1.05 7.83
N LEU A 302 -23.24 2.29 7.91
CA LEU A 302 -22.00 2.56 8.63
C LEU A 302 -22.31 2.47 10.12
N LEU A 303 -21.90 1.35 10.74
CA LEU A 303 -22.23 1.04 12.12
C LEU A 303 -21.30 1.80 13.07
N SER A 304 -19.99 1.63 12.89
CA SER A 304 -18.96 2.31 13.68
C SER A 304 -17.64 2.39 12.95
N TRP A 305 -16.74 3.22 13.44
CA TRP A 305 -15.36 3.27 13.00
C TRP A 305 -14.45 3.79 14.12
N SER A 306 -13.17 3.44 14.05
CA SER A 306 -12.15 3.94 14.97
C SER A 306 -10.87 4.29 14.25
N ILE A 307 -10.13 5.24 14.81
CA ILE A 307 -8.78 5.58 14.41
C ILE A 307 -7.86 5.41 15.61
N THR A 308 -6.76 4.68 15.42
CA THR A 308 -5.60 4.69 16.31
C THR A 308 -4.47 5.38 15.56
N ILE A 309 -4.08 6.55 16.06
CA ILE A 309 -3.02 7.37 15.47
C ILE A 309 -1.74 7.09 16.27
N TYR A 310 -0.69 6.68 15.57
CA TYR A 310 0.65 6.51 16.10
C TYR A 310 1.50 7.71 15.68
N GLY A 311 2.34 8.20 16.58
CA GLY A 311 3.22 9.32 16.28
C GLY A 311 4.10 9.73 17.45
N ARG A 312 4.55 10.98 17.43
CA ARG A 312 5.45 11.57 18.44
C ARG A 312 4.93 12.89 18.95
#